data_AF-A0A392REB5-F1
#
_entry.id   AF-A0A392REB5-F1
#
_cell.length_a   1.000
_cell.length_b   1.000
_cell.length_c   1.000
_cell.angle_alpha   90.00
_cell.angle_beta   90.00
_cell.angle_gamma   90.00
#
_symmetry.space_group_name_H-M   'P 1'
#
loop_
_entity.id
_entity.type
_entity.pdbx_description
1 polymer ?
#
loop_
_entity_poly.entity_id
_entity_poly.type
_entity_poly.pdbx_seq_one_letter_code
_entity_poly.pdbx_strand_id
1 'polypeptide(L)'
;MEFTWQGQPVTLQGEPGPVSNAVSLLQFQALLHSDTVAGVFTLTTTVPEPSLSATPQPEFPPHLPPSITSVLQRFTSIFMPPTGLPPHRSIDHRIPLME
;
A
#
# COMPACT_ATOMS: atom_id res chain seq x y z
N MET A 1 17.60 -6.21 31.92
CA MET A 1 17.77 -5.19 32.99
C MET A 1 17.25 -5.81 34.29
N GLU A 2 17.90 -5.59 35.43
CA GLU A 2 17.50 -6.20 36.72
C GLU A 2 17.30 -5.11 37.77
N PHE A 3 16.26 -5.25 38.60
CA PHE A 3 15.95 -4.33 39.70
C PHE A 3 15.26 -5.07 40.85
N THR A 4 15.23 -4.48 42.05
CA THR A 4 14.58 -5.11 43.22
C THR A 4 13.20 -4.47 43.46
N TRP A 5 12.16 -5.29 43.55
CA TRP A 5 10.79 -4.86 43.89
C TRP A 5 10.30 -5.63 45.11
N GLN A 6 9.90 -4.91 46.17
CA GLN A 6 9.47 -5.49 47.45
C GLN A 6 10.47 -6.51 48.06
N GLY A 7 11.77 -6.25 47.90
CA GLY A 7 12.82 -7.13 48.41
C GLY A 7 13.06 -8.39 47.57
N GLN A 8 12.36 -8.56 46.45
CA GLN A 8 12.60 -9.64 45.49
C GLN A 8 13.33 -9.10 44.26
N PRO A 9 14.39 -9.76 43.78
CA PRO A 9 15.04 -9.41 42.53
C PRO A 9 14.11 -9.73 41.34
N VAL A 10 13.92 -8.75 40.46
CA VAL A 10 13.11 -8.83 39.26
C VAL A 10 14.01 -8.60 38.05
N THR A 11 14.04 -9.58 37.14
CA THR A 11 14.72 -9.45 35.85
C THR A 11 13.69 -9.07 34.80
N LEU A 12 13.85 -7.90 34.20
CA LEU A 12 13.10 -7.50 33.02
C LEU A 12 13.56 -8.35 31.84
N GLN A 13 12.72 -9.31 31.47
CA GLN A 13 12.80 -10.02 30.20
C GLN A 13 11.88 -9.31 29.20
N GLY A 14 12.46 -8.80 28.11
CA GLY A 14 11.66 -8.45 26.95
C GLY A 14 11.09 -9.74 26.36
N GLU A 15 9.86 -9.67 25.84
CA GLU A 15 9.32 -10.74 25.00
C GLU A 15 10.30 -11.03 23.85
N PRO A 16 10.65 -12.31 23.59
CA PRO A 16 11.55 -12.70 22.52
C PRO A 16 10.85 -12.56 21.17
N GLY A 17 10.66 -11.32 20.73
CA GLY A 17 10.10 -10.97 19.43
C GLY A 17 8.58 -11.10 19.34
N PRO A 18 7.96 -10.40 18.37
CA PRO A 18 6.52 -10.48 18.19
C PRO A 18 6.15 -11.87 17.67
N VAL A 19 5.29 -12.58 18.41
CA VAL A 19 4.64 -13.82 17.95
C VAL A 19 3.50 -13.53 16.96
N SER A 20 3.57 -12.40 16.24
CA SER A 20 2.55 -11.99 15.28
C SER A 20 2.80 -12.72 13.97
N ASN A 21 2.12 -13.85 13.81
CA ASN A 21 2.07 -14.54 12.53
C ASN A 21 1.16 -13.76 11.58
N ALA A 22 1.56 -13.68 10.31
CA ALA A 22 0.68 -13.18 9.27
C ALA A 22 -0.57 -14.08 9.18
N VAL A 23 -1.74 -13.47 9.08
CA VAL A 23 -3.01 -14.17 8.87
C VAL A 23 -3.43 -14.09 7.42
N SER A 24 -4.09 -15.13 6.92
CA SER A 24 -4.75 -15.07 5.61
C SER A 24 -5.95 -14.12 5.66
N LEU A 25 -6.42 -13.68 4.50
CA LEU A 25 -7.64 -12.87 4.39
C LEU A 25 -8.85 -13.55 5.05
N LEU A 26 -8.99 -14.86 4.87
CA LEU A 26 -10.10 -15.63 5.46
C LEU A 26 -10.00 -15.69 6.99
N GLN A 27 -8.79 -15.84 7.53
CA GLN A 27 -8.56 -15.82 8.98
C GLN A 27 -8.82 -14.43 9.56
N PHE A 28 -8.41 -13.38 8.86
CA PHE A 28 -8.70 -12.00 9.25
C PHE A 28 -10.21 -11.72 9.24
N GLN A 29 -10.94 -12.18 8.21
CA GLN A 29 -12.40 -12.10 8.20
C GLN A 29 -13.01 -12.85 9.39
N ALA A 30 -12.58 -14.07 9.67
CA ALA A 30 -13.09 -14.83 10.82
C ALA A 30 -12.85 -14.09 12.15
N LEU A 31 -11.69 -13.44 12.32
CA LEU A 31 -11.37 -12.61 13.48
C LEU A 31 -12.32 -11.42 13.61
N LEU A 32 -12.62 -10.72 12.52
CA LEU A 32 -13.58 -9.60 12.51
C LEU A 32 -15.01 -10.01 12.87
N HIS A 33 -15.40 -11.25 12.55
CA HIS A 33 -16.71 -11.78 12.92
C HIS A 33 -16.73 -12.38 14.34
N SER A 34 -15.58 -12.44 15.01
CA SER A 34 -15.50 -12.86 16.41
C SER A 34 -15.67 -11.65 17.33
N ASP A 35 -16.46 -11.81 18.38
CA ASP A 35 -16.73 -10.75 19.36
C ASP A 35 -15.56 -10.52 20.35
N THR A 36 -14.35 -10.90 19.93
CA THR A 36 -13.12 -10.86 20.73
C THR A 36 -12.19 -9.72 20.34
N VAL A 37 -12.42 -9.10 19.17
CA VAL A 37 -11.58 -8.02 18.64
C VAL A 37 -12.18 -6.67 19.04
N ALA A 38 -11.51 -5.96 19.94
CA ALA A 38 -11.95 -4.63 20.37
C ALA A 38 -11.74 -3.53 19.31
N GLY A 39 -10.80 -3.72 18.38
CA GLY A 39 -10.52 -2.76 17.32
C GLY A 39 -9.39 -3.19 16.38
N VAL A 40 -9.34 -2.56 15.21
CA VAL A 40 -8.33 -2.80 14.17
C VAL A 40 -7.65 -1.49 13.82
N PHE A 41 -6.32 -1.50 13.80
CA PHE A 41 -5.50 -0.33 13.50
C PHE A 41 -4.51 -0.66 12.38
N THR A 42 -4.34 0.28 11.46
CA THR A 42 -3.33 0.18 10.41
C THR A 42 -2.14 1.04 10.79
N LEU A 43 -0.97 0.42 10.93
CA LEU A 43 0.29 1.13 11.14
C LEU A 43 0.91 1.42 9.77
N THR A 44 1.04 2.70 9.44
CA THR A 44 1.71 3.14 8.22
C THR A 44 2.91 3.99 8.59
N THR A 45 4.08 3.68 8.03
CA THR A 45 5.20 4.61 8.07
C THR A 45 4.94 5.70 7.05
N THR A 46 4.86 6.95 7.50
CA THR A 46 4.92 8.10 6.60
C THR A 46 6.33 8.19 6.06
N VAL A 47 6.61 7.51 4.95
CA VAL A 47 7.77 7.87 4.13
C VAL A 47 7.51 9.33 3.74
N PRO A 48 8.39 10.29 4.11
CA PRO A 48 8.26 11.63 3.58
C PRO A 48 8.26 11.50 2.07
N GLU A 49 7.18 11.89 1.40
CA GLU A 49 7.20 11.99 -0.05
C GLU A 49 8.45 12.81 -0.39
N PRO A 50 9.35 12.31 -1.27
CA PRO A 50 10.37 13.19 -1.81
C PRO A 50 9.61 14.39 -2.34
N SER A 51 9.99 15.59 -1.90
CA SER A 51 9.37 16.83 -2.36
C SER A 51 9.43 16.84 -3.88
N LEU A 52 8.32 16.46 -4.52
CA LEU A 52 8.14 16.42 -5.97
C LEU A 52 8.06 17.86 -6.46
N SER A 53 9.20 18.53 -6.37
CA SER A 53 9.45 19.80 -7.03
C SER A 53 9.60 19.45 -8.50
N ALA A 54 8.51 19.67 -9.24
CA ALA A 54 8.25 19.29 -10.62
C ALA A 54 7.65 17.89 -10.83
N THR A 55 6.37 17.87 -11.16
CA THR A 55 5.75 16.80 -11.93
C THR A 55 6.61 16.60 -13.18
N PRO A 56 7.20 15.42 -13.43
CA PRO A 56 7.99 15.20 -14.63
C PRO A 56 7.06 15.25 -15.83
N GLN A 57 7.01 16.38 -16.53
CA GLN A 57 6.27 16.50 -17.78
C GLN A 57 6.80 15.43 -18.75
N PRO A 58 5.93 14.67 -19.44
CA PRO A 58 6.41 13.60 -20.31
C PRO A 58 7.18 14.23 -21.47
N GLU A 59 8.42 13.80 -21.64
CA GLU A 59 9.28 14.26 -22.72
C GLU A 59 9.02 13.39 -23.96
N PHE A 60 8.58 14.00 -25.05
CA PHE A 60 8.30 13.31 -26.31
C PHE A 60 9.47 13.47 -27.28
N PRO A 61 9.79 12.44 -28.09
CA PRO A 61 10.87 12.52 -29.08
C PRO A 61 10.71 13.72 -30.04
N PRO A 62 11.79 14.43 -30.38
CA PRO A 62 11.73 15.65 -31.19
C PRO A 62 11.41 15.39 -32.68
N HIS A 63 11.56 14.14 -33.16
CA HIS A 63 11.44 13.78 -34.58
C HIS A 63 10.07 13.18 -34.95
N LEU A 64 9.02 13.53 -34.21
CA LEU A 64 7.68 13.01 -34.47
C LEU A 64 6.95 13.82 -35.56
N PRO A 65 6.18 13.16 -36.45
CA PRO A 65 5.27 13.83 -37.36
C PRO A 65 4.31 14.78 -36.61
N PRO A 66 3.96 15.96 -37.16
CA PRO A 66 3.11 16.94 -36.47
C PRO A 66 1.76 16.39 -36.00
N SER A 67 1.16 15.48 -36.78
CA SER A 67 -0.09 14.80 -36.42
C SER A 67 0.03 13.96 -35.16
N ILE A 68 1.17 13.29 -34.95
CA ILE A 68 1.45 12.47 -33.78
C ILE A 68 1.74 13.36 -32.57
N THR A 69 2.58 14.38 -32.76
CA THR A 69 2.91 15.35 -31.70
C THR A 69 1.66 16.03 -31.14
N SER A 70 0.73 16.42 -32.02
CA SER A 70 -0.54 17.02 -31.62
C SER A 70 -1.38 16.11 -30.74
N VAL A 71 -1.45 14.81 -31.05
CA VAL A 71 -2.18 13.81 -30.26
C VAL A 71 -1.53 13.61 -28.89
N LEU A 72 -0.21 13.45 -28.85
CA LEU A 72 0.53 13.24 -27.60
C LEU A 72 0.42 14.44 -26.65
N GLN A 73 0.54 15.66 -27.19
CA GLN A 73 0.33 16.88 -26.43
C GLN A 73 -1.11 16.99 -25.91
N ARG A 74 -2.10 16.65 -26.74
CA ARG A 74 -3.52 16.66 -26.33
C ARG A 74 -3.83 15.71 -25.18
N PHE A 75 -3.16 14.56 -25.12
CA PHE A 75 -3.40 13.53 -24.12
C PHE A 75 -2.25 13.36 -23.11
N THR A 76 -1.47 14.43 -22.89
CA THR A 76 -0.32 14.44 -21.99
C THR A 76 -0.66 13.95 -20.58
N SER A 77 -1.87 14.23 -20.09
CA SER A 77 -2.34 13.80 -18.76
C SER A 77 -2.43 12.29 -18.59
N ILE A 78 -2.56 11.50 -19.67
CA ILE A 78 -2.61 10.03 -19.61
C ILE A 78 -1.26 9.44 -19.18
N PHE A 79 -0.17 10.15 -19.46
CA PHE A 79 1.19 9.71 -19.15
C PHE A 79 1.66 10.16 -17.76
N MET A 80 0.81 10.83 -16.99
CA MET A 80 1.11 11.23 -15.61
C MET A 80 0.90 10.07 -14.63
N PRO A 81 1.57 10.08 -13.47
CA PRO A 81 1.29 9.14 -12.40
C PRO A 81 -0.21 9.13 -12.06
N PRO A 82 -0.85 7.95 -11.99
CA PRO A 82 -2.27 7.86 -11.67
C PRO A 82 -2.49 8.31 -10.21
N THR A 83 -3.46 9.20 -10.01
CA THR A 83 -3.79 9.76 -8.69
C THR A 83 -4.90 9.00 -7.96
N GLY A 84 -5.49 7.99 -8.59
CA GLY A 84 -6.61 7.26 -8.02
C GLY A 84 -6.78 5.88 -8.63
N LEU A 85 -7.73 5.12 -8.07
CA LEU A 85 -8.10 3.82 -8.59
C LEU A 85 -8.66 3.95 -10.01
N PRO A 86 -8.44 2.94 -10.87
CA PRO A 86 -9.09 2.90 -12.17
C PRO A 86 -10.61 3.02 -12.03
N PRO A 87 -11.29 3.70 -12.97
CA PRO A 87 -12.74 3.77 -12.95
C PRO A 87 -13.35 2.36 -13.00
N HIS A 88 -14.51 2.22 -12.36
CA HIS A 88 -15.25 0.96 -12.34
C HIS A 88 -15.59 0.53 -13.77
N ARG A 89 -15.25 -0.72 -14.12
CA ARG A 89 -15.60 -1.32 -15.42
C ARG A 89 -16.92 -2.08 -15.28
N SER A 90 -17.84 -1.89 -16.21
CA SER A 90 -19.12 -2.61 -16.24
C SER A 90 -18.98 -4.07 -16.67
N ILE A 91 -17.87 -4.43 -17.30
CA ILE A 91 -17.60 -5.77 -17.82
C ILE A 91 -16.49 -6.40 -16.97
N ASP A 92 -16.82 -7.54 -16.37
CA ASP A 92 -15.84 -8.39 -15.67
C ASP A 92 -15.13 -9.28 -16.70
N HIS A 93 -13.90 -8.91 -17.08
CA HIS A 93 -13.05 -9.72 -17.95
C HIS A 93 -12.42 -10.87 -17.16
N ARG A 94 -13.25 -11.78 -16.64
CA ARG A 94 -12.73 -13.02 -16.04
C ARG A 94 -12.01 -13.81 -17.11
N ILE A 95 -10.79 -14.24 -16.81
CA ILE A 95 -10.09 -15.26 -17.58
C ILE A 95 -10.56 -16.61 -17.03
N PRO A 96 -11.38 -17.38 -17.77
CA PRO A 96 -11.75 -18.72 -17.32
C PRO A 96 -10.50 -19.60 -17.34
N LEU A 97 -10.18 -20.21 -16.21
CA LEU A 97 -9.18 -21.27 -16.14
C LEU A 97 -9.84 -22.57 -16.62
N MET A 98 -9.20 -23.27 -17.55
CA MET A 98 -9.63 -24.60 -17.98
C MET A 98 -8.99 -25.65 -17.08
N GLU A 99 -9.77 -26.63 -16.64
CA GLU A 99 -9.28 -27.85 -15.98
C GLU A 99 -8.71 -28.85 -16.99
#